data_AF-A0A2R6GDN1-F1
#
_entry.id   AF-A0A2R6GDN1-F1
#
_cell.length_a   1.000
_cell.length_b   1.000
_cell.length_c   1.000
_cell.angle_alpha   90.00
_cell.angle_beta   90.00
_cell.angle_gamma   90.00
#
_symmetry.space_group_name_H-M   'P 1'
#
loop_
_entity.id
_entity.type
_entity.pdbx_description
1 polymer ?
#
loop_
_entity_poly.entity_id
_entity_poly.type
_entity_poly.pdbx_seq_one_letter_code
_entity_poly.pdbx_strand_id
1 'polypeptide(L)'
;TGGAEQVARAIAAEVPPVTVGGETVDPGAAARTGLRVAAGVGAAAVLAVLAILAGARFDTNYIYRAVTAVSNDSYAEYVSGVLEQFVGDVQAVVVDRGAFARVGVGSLAIWVVDVLTAVVVFQAFGVAVTPALLATAFFAVSVGNLAKILPLSPGGIGLYEGAFTLIVFGLTTVAAPVAFAIAIVDHVVKNAVTILGGVVSMAWLNVSLTEAVEESRGAERSEVPEPSE
;
A
#
# COMPACT_ATOMS: atom_id res chain seq x y z
N THR A 1 -26.66 -10.98 0.86
CA THR A 1 -26.48 -10.73 -0.58
C THR A 1 -27.02 -9.37 -1.06
N GLY A 2 -27.79 -8.60 -0.28
CA GLY A 2 -28.42 -7.35 -0.75
C GLY A 2 -27.54 -6.09 -0.86
N GLY A 3 -26.40 -6.02 -0.17
CA GLY A 3 -25.58 -4.80 -0.13
C GLY A 3 -24.90 -4.45 -1.46
N ALA A 4 -24.27 -5.43 -2.12
CA ALA A 4 -23.58 -5.21 -3.40
C ALA A 4 -24.56 -4.85 -4.54
N GLU A 5 -25.77 -5.40 -4.53
CA GLU A 5 -26.82 -5.03 -5.48
C GLU A 5 -27.42 -3.65 -5.20
N GLN A 6 -27.51 -3.23 -3.92
CA GLN A 6 -27.90 -1.87 -3.57
C GLN A 6 -26.86 -0.87 -4.04
N VAL A 7 -25.57 -1.14 -3.79
CA VAL A 7 -24.46 -0.27 -4.24
C VAL A 7 -24.41 -0.22 -5.77
N ALA A 8 -24.54 -1.35 -6.46
CA ALA A 8 -24.58 -1.37 -7.92
C ALA A 8 -25.81 -0.62 -8.49
N ARG A 9 -26.98 -0.71 -7.84
CA ARG A 9 -28.18 0.06 -8.23
C ARG A 9 -28.02 1.55 -7.98
N ALA A 10 -27.40 1.95 -6.87
CA ALA A 10 -27.13 3.36 -6.57
C ALA A 10 -26.18 3.96 -7.62
N ILE A 11 -25.10 3.24 -7.97
CA ILE A 11 -24.14 3.68 -9.00
C ILE A 11 -24.81 3.77 -10.37
N ALA A 12 -25.66 2.80 -10.74
CA ALA A 12 -26.39 2.81 -12.00
C ALA A 12 -27.43 3.94 -12.09
N ALA A 13 -27.91 4.46 -10.95
CA ALA A 13 -28.85 5.58 -10.91
C ALA A 13 -28.16 6.94 -11.08
N GLU A 14 -26.88 7.05 -10.71
CA GLU A 14 -26.12 8.30 -10.74
C GLU A 14 -25.24 8.46 -11.99
N VAL A 15 -24.80 7.35 -12.58
CA VAL A 15 -23.85 7.37 -13.70
C VAL A 15 -24.59 7.11 -15.02
N PRO A 16 -24.63 8.07 -15.96
CA PRO A 16 -25.21 7.82 -17.28
C PRO A 16 -24.34 6.84 -18.08
N PRO A 17 -24.94 6.01 -18.94
CA PRO A 17 -24.20 5.08 -19.79
C PRO A 17 -23.21 5.85 -20.68
N VAL A 18 -21.96 5.39 -20.68
CA VAL A 18 -20.88 6.00 -21.46
C VAL A 18 -20.62 5.14 -22.69
N THR A 19 -20.60 5.78 -23.86
CA THR A 19 -20.25 5.12 -25.12
C THR A 19 -18.78 5.38 -25.42
N VAL A 20 -17.95 4.32 -25.43
CA VAL A 20 -16.54 4.41 -25.79
C VAL A 20 -16.31 3.49 -26.99
N GLY A 21 -15.81 4.04 -28.10
CA GLY A 21 -15.47 3.24 -29.28
C GLY A 21 -16.64 2.51 -29.96
N GLY A 22 -17.90 2.91 -29.70
CA GLY A 22 -19.10 2.27 -30.24
C GLY A 22 -19.73 1.23 -29.31
N GLU A 23 -19.11 0.91 -28.17
CA GLU A 23 -19.69 0.06 -27.14
C GLU A 23 -20.28 0.90 -26.01
N THR A 24 -21.54 0.63 -25.64
CA THR A 24 -22.22 1.25 -24.51
C THR A 24 -21.92 0.45 -23.24
N VAL A 25 -21.20 1.06 -22.30
CA VAL A 25 -20.87 0.42 -21.01
C VAL A 25 -22.05 0.59 -20.05
N ASP A 26 -22.69 -0.51 -19.65
CA ASP A 26 -23.72 -0.53 -18.60
C ASP A 26 -23.07 -0.20 -17.24
N PRO A 27 -23.40 0.95 -16.63
CA PRO A 27 -22.83 1.36 -15.35
C PRO A 27 -23.10 0.35 -14.23
N GLY A 28 -24.25 -0.33 -14.27
CA GLY A 28 -24.60 -1.37 -13.30
C GLY A 28 -23.75 -2.63 -13.46
N ALA A 29 -23.45 -3.04 -14.69
CA ALA A 29 -22.54 -4.16 -14.96
C ALA A 29 -21.10 -3.82 -14.59
N ALA A 30 -20.63 -2.61 -14.94
CA ALA A 30 -19.31 -2.12 -14.55
C ALA A 30 -19.16 -2.04 -13.03
N ALA A 31 -20.17 -1.51 -12.32
CA ALA A 31 -20.20 -1.47 -10.86
C ALA A 31 -20.16 -2.87 -10.23
N ARG A 32 -20.92 -3.84 -10.75
CA ARG A 32 -20.88 -5.24 -10.28
C ARG A 32 -19.52 -5.87 -10.50
N THR A 33 -18.90 -5.64 -11.65
CA THR A 33 -17.54 -6.15 -11.95
C THR A 33 -16.51 -5.50 -11.03
N GLY A 34 -16.55 -4.18 -10.87
CA GLY A 34 -15.69 -3.46 -9.93
C GLY A 34 -15.85 -3.94 -8.49
N LEU A 35 -17.10 -4.14 -8.03
CA LEU A 35 -17.39 -4.71 -6.71
C LEU A 35 -16.87 -6.15 -6.56
N ARG A 36 -16.96 -6.99 -7.60
CA ARG A 36 -16.40 -8.35 -7.58
C ARG A 36 -14.89 -8.35 -7.55
N VAL A 37 -14.24 -7.48 -8.31
CA VAL A 37 -12.78 -7.31 -8.30
C VAL A 37 -12.34 -6.80 -6.94
N ALA A 38 -12.99 -5.75 -6.40
CA ALA A 38 -12.69 -5.21 -5.08
C ALA A 38 -12.92 -6.25 -3.97
N ALA A 39 -14.00 -7.03 -4.04
CA ALA A 39 -14.25 -8.13 -3.12
C ALA A 39 -13.19 -9.24 -3.26
N GLY A 40 -12.76 -9.55 -4.48
CA GLY A 40 -11.71 -10.53 -4.75
C GLY A 40 -10.34 -10.09 -4.22
N VAL A 41 -9.97 -8.83 -4.45
CA VAL A 41 -8.73 -8.24 -3.91
C VAL A 41 -8.79 -8.16 -2.39
N GLY A 42 -9.91 -7.71 -1.83
CA GLY A 42 -10.13 -7.69 -0.38
C GLY A 42 -10.07 -9.08 0.25
N ALA A 43 -10.69 -10.08 -0.38
CA ALA A 43 -10.60 -11.48 0.05
C ALA A 43 -9.18 -12.02 -0.06
N ALA A 44 -8.45 -11.72 -1.14
CA ALA A 44 -7.06 -12.11 -1.31
C ALA A 44 -6.16 -11.48 -0.25
N ALA A 45 -6.37 -10.20 0.09
CA ALA A 45 -5.67 -9.52 1.16
C ALA A 45 -5.96 -10.15 2.52
N VAL A 46 -7.23 -10.45 2.82
CA VAL A 46 -7.61 -11.17 4.06
C VAL A 46 -6.99 -12.57 4.09
N LEU A 47 -7.00 -13.31 2.99
CA LEU A 47 -6.37 -14.62 2.89
C LEU A 47 -4.86 -14.54 3.06
N ALA A 48 -4.20 -13.51 2.52
CA ALA A 48 -2.78 -13.27 2.72
C ALA A 48 -2.47 -12.99 4.19
N VAL A 49 -3.27 -12.16 4.86
CA VAL A 49 -3.15 -11.92 6.32
C VAL A 49 -3.37 -13.21 7.11
N LEU A 50 -4.39 -14.01 6.77
CA LEU A 50 -4.64 -15.30 7.40
C LEU A 50 -3.50 -16.30 7.15
N ALA A 51 -2.90 -16.28 5.96
CA ALA A 51 -1.76 -17.11 5.61
C ALA A 51 -0.49 -16.68 6.35
N ILE A 52 -0.25 -15.37 6.54
CA ILE A 52 0.83 -14.86 7.39
C ILE A 52 0.61 -15.28 8.85
N LEU A 53 -0.61 -15.12 9.35
CA LEU A 53 -1.00 -15.55 10.71
C LEU A 53 -0.89 -17.07 10.92
N ALA A 54 -1.21 -17.86 9.90
CA ALA A 54 -1.05 -19.30 9.92
C ALA A 54 0.42 -19.70 9.78
N GLY A 55 1.17 -19.06 8.87
CA GLY A 55 2.59 -19.30 8.63
C GLY A 55 3.45 -18.94 9.83
N ALA A 56 3.11 -17.89 10.56
CA ALA A 56 3.77 -17.55 11.82
C ALA A 56 3.46 -18.52 12.98
N ARG A 57 2.53 -19.47 12.78
CA ARG A 57 2.37 -20.63 13.66
C ARG A 57 3.22 -21.84 13.23
N PHE A 58 3.82 -21.83 12.05
CA PHE A 58 4.63 -22.93 11.51
C PHE A 58 6.12 -22.56 11.49
N ASP A 59 6.97 -23.47 11.96
CA ASP A 59 8.41 -23.27 12.14
C ASP A 59 9.16 -22.81 10.87
N THR A 60 10.18 -21.98 11.09
CA THR A 60 11.08 -21.25 10.17
C THR A 60 11.77 -22.10 9.08
N ASN A 61 11.66 -23.43 9.17
CA ASN A 61 12.41 -24.40 8.37
C ASN A 61 11.92 -24.57 6.91
N TYR A 62 10.73 -24.06 6.57
CA TYR A 62 10.17 -24.17 5.21
C TYR A 62 10.69 -23.10 4.25
N ILE A 63 10.94 -21.89 4.76
CA ILE A 63 11.38 -20.74 3.95
C ILE A 63 12.82 -20.97 3.48
N TYR A 64 13.70 -21.41 4.38
CA TYR A 64 15.07 -21.80 4.06
C TYR A 64 15.11 -22.76 2.88
N ARG A 65 14.36 -23.86 2.97
CA ARG A 65 14.37 -24.96 1.99
C ARG A 65 13.81 -24.60 0.61
N ALA A 66 12.90 -23.63 0.54
CA ALA A 66 12.36 -23.13 -0.73
C ALA A 66 13.31 -22.14 -1.41
N VAL A 67 14.01 -21.31 -0.64
CA VAL A 67 14.96 -20.31 -1.15
C VAL A 67 16.25 -20.97 -1.67
N THR A 68 16.78 -21.99 -0.97
CA THR A 68 17.97 -22.73 -1.44
C THR A 68 17.73 -23.54 -2.71
N ALA A 69 16.47 -23.82 -3.07
CA ALA A 69 16.14 -24.62 -4.25
C ALA A 69 16.19 -23.82 -5.56
N VAL A 70 16.25 -22.48 -5.51
CA VAL A 70 16.01 -21.61 -6.68
C VAL A 70 17.19 -20.68 -7.00
N SER A 71 18.15 -20.47 -6.10
CA SER A 71 19.12 -19.37 -6.22
C SER A 71 20.60 -19.80 -6.12
N ASN A 72 21.50 -19.08 -6.80
CA ASN A 72 22.95 -19.27 -6.74
C ASN A 72 23.56 -18.70 -5.45
N ASP A 73 24.56 -19.41 -4.88
CA ASP A 73 25.05 -19.31 -3.49
C ASP A 73 25.22 -17.87 -2.94
N SER A 74 25.88 -16.95 -3.66
CA SER A 74 26.18 -15.62 -3.09
C SER A 74 25.00 -14.64 -3.06
N TYR A 75 24.09 -14.72 -4.03
CA TYR A 75 22.84 -13.94 -3.99
C TYR A 75 21.80 -14.63 -3.10
N ALA A 76 21.87 -15.96 -3.00
CA ALA A 76 21.06 -16.76 -2.10
C ALA A 76 21.36 -16.41 -0.63
N GLU A 77 22.63 -16.28 -0.23
CA GLU A 77 23.03 -15.95 1.15
C GLU A 77 22.66 -14.52 1.57
N TYR A 78 22.86 -13.53 0.70
CA TYR A 78 22.44 -12.16 0.99
C TYR A 78 20.92 -12.06 1.10
N VAL A 79 20.19 -12.61 0.12
CA VAL A 79 18.73 -12.58 0.12
C VAL A 79 18.17 -13.45 1.25
N SER A 80 18.79 -14.58 1.59
CA SER A 80 18.36 -15.41 2.71
C SER A 80 18.57 -14.72 4.04
N GLY A 81 19.68 -13.99 4.24
CA GLY A 81 19.92 -13.20 5.45
C GLY A 81 18.86 -12.12 5.65
N VAL A 82 18.55 -11.34 4.61
CA VAL A 82 17.48 -10.33 4.65
C VAL A 82 16.11 -10.97 4.90
N LEU A 83 15.83 -12.10 4.26
CA LEU A 83 14.59 -12.84 4.46
C LEU A 83 14.49 -13.46 5.85
N GLU A 84 15.59 -13.98 6.41
CA GLU A 84 15.64 -14.55 7.77
C GLU A 84 15.45 -13.47 8.82
N GLN A 85 16.09 -12.30 8.67
CA GLN A 85 15.89 -11.15 9.53
C GLN A 85 14.43 -10.68 9.47
N PHE A 86 13.88 -10.51 8.26
CA PHE A 86 12.47 -10.14 8.07
C PHE A 86 11.51 -11.17 8.67
N VAL A 87 11.76 -12.46 8.48
CA VAL A 87 10.95 -13.54 9.06
C VAL A 87 11.09 -13.56 10.57
N GLY A 88 12.28 -13.34 11.11
CA GLY A 88 12.54 -13.23 12.55
C GLY A 88 11.80 -12.05 13.18
N ASP A 89 11.83 -10.88 12.55
CA ASP A 89 11.10 -9.68 12.98
C ASP A 89 9.59 -9.90 12.91
N VAL A 90 9.10 -10.51 11.82
CA VAL A 90 7.69 -10.89 11.68
C VAL A 90 7.30 -11.91 12.75
N GLN A 91 8.12 -12.93 13.00
CA GLN A 91 7.88 -13.92 14.05
C GLN A 91 7.86 -13.29 15.45
N ALA A 92 8.78 -12.36 15.75
CA ALA A 92 8.81 -11.64 17.03
C ALA A 92 7.50 -10.87 17.25
N VAL A 93 6.99 -10.21 16.22
CA VAL A 93 5.70 -9.50 16.29
C VAL A 93 4.53 -10.46 16.37
N VAL A 94 4.55 -11.61 15.67
CA VAL A 94 3.40 -12.54 15.63
C VAL A 94 3.32 -13.46 16.84
N VAL A 95 4.46 -13.81 17.48
CA VAL A 95 4.49 -14.61 18.71
C VAL A 95 3.86 -13.83 19.88
N ASP A 96 4.06 -12.51 19.94
CA ASP A 96 3.33 -11.63 20.85
C ASP A 96 2.00 -11.16 20.23
N ARG A 97 0.91 -11.84 20.61
CA ARG A 97 -0.44 -11.53 20.12
C ARG A 97 -0.88 -10.09 20.41
N GLY A 98 -0.36 -9.47 21.48
CA GLY A 98 -0.66 -8.10 21.86
C GLY A 98 0.09 -7.10 20.98
N ALA A 99 1.38 -7.34 20.74
CA ALA A 99 2.18 -6.57 19.80
C ALA A 99 1.63 -6.67 18.38
N PHE A 100 1.32 -7.88 17.91
CA PHE A 100 0.70 -8.11 16.61
C PHE A 100 -0.60 -7.33 16.43
N ALA A 101 -1.50 -7.41 17.42
CA ALA A 101 -2.77 -6.70 17.35
C ALA A 101 -2.58 -5.18 17.35
N ARG A 102 -1.66 -4.64 18.17
CA ARG A 102 -1.38 -3.20 18.21
C ARG A 102 -0.80 -2.71 16.88
N VAL A 103 0.16 -3.43 16.31
CA VAL A 103 0.75 -3.10 15.01
C VAL A 103 -0.30 -3.21 13.90
N GLY A 104 -1.07 -4.31 13.86
CA GLY A 104 -2.11 -4.50 12.87
C GLY A 104 -3.21 -3.44 12.91
N VAL A 105 -3.69 -3.08 14.11
CA VAL A 105 -4.67 -1.99 14.30
C VAL A 105 -4.07 -0.64 13.93
N GLY A 106 -2.82 -0.38 14.32
CA GLY A 106 -2.11 0.85 13.94
C GLY A 106 -1.97 0.99 12.43
N SER A 107 -1.54 -0.05 11.74
CA SER A 107 -1.42 -0.08 10.28
C SER A 107 -2.76 0.10 9.59
N LEU A 108 -3.83 -0.55 10.08
CA LEU A 108 -5.17 -0.38 9.53
C LEU A 108 -5.68 1.06 9.73
N ALA A 109 -5.42 1.66 10.90
CA ALA A 109 -5.81 3.03 11.18
C ALA A 109 -5.09 4.02 10.26
N ILE A 110 -3.77 3.87 10.08
CA ILE A 110 -2.97 4.68 9.15
C ILE A 110 -3.54 4.56 7.73
N TRP A 111 -3.84 3.34 7.29
CA TRP A 111 -4.38 3.11 5.97
C TRP A 111 -5.78 3.71 5.76
N VAL A 112 -6.66 3.69 6.78
CA VAL A 112 -7.94 4.41 6.73
C VAL A 112 -7.70 5.91 6.58
N VAL A 113 -6.76 6.48 7.34
CA VAL A 113 -6.38 7.90 7.23
C VAL A 113 -5.85 8.23 5.84
N ASP A 114 -5.06 7.34 5.22
CA ASP A 114 -4.55 7.52 3.86
C ASP A 114 -5.67 7.61 2.82
N VAL A 115 -6.68 6.76 2.93
CA VAL A 115 -7.84 6.78 2.03
C VAL A 115 -8.69 8.02 2.28
N LEU A 116 -8.95 8.37 3.55
CA LEU A 116 -9.69 9.59 3.90
C LEU A 116 -8.99 10.86 3.40
N THR A 117 -7.66 10.90 3.45
CA THR A 117 -6.86 12.00 2.90
C THR A 117 -7.10 12.14 1.40
N ALA A 118 -7.04 11.04 0.65
CA ALA A 118 -7.33 11.06 -0.78
C ALA A 118 -8.75 11.55 -1.07
N VAL A 119 -9.74 11.12 -0.28
CA VAL A 119 -11.14 11.57 -0.39
C VAL A 119 -11.29 13.07 -0.15
N VAL A 120 -10.60 13.62 0.85
CA VAL A 120 -10.57 15.07 1.09
C VAL A 120 -9.95 15.81 -0.10
N VAL A 121 -8.89 15.28 -0.70
CA VAL A 121 -8.29 15.87 -1.90
C VAL A 121 -9.26 15.82 -3.08
N PHE A 122 -9.94 14.69 -3.33
CA PHE A 122 -10.99 14.62 -4.35
C PHE A 122 -12.05 15.73 -4.19
N GLN A 123 -12.55 15.92 -2.96
CA GLN A 123 -13.51 16.96 -2.65
C GLN A 123 -12.94 18.37 -2.88
N ALA A 124 -11.67 18.60 -2.56
CA ALA A 124 -10.99 19.87 -2.81
C ALA A 124 -10.90 20.22 -4.30
N PHE A 125 -10.87 19.20 -5.17
CA PHE A 125 -10.94 19.35 -6.63
C PHE A 125 -12.37 19.38 -7.18
N GLY A 126 -13.40 19.43 -6.31
CA GLY A 126 -14.80 19.49 -6.70
C GLY A 126 -15.37 18.16 -7.21
N VAL A 127 -14.68 17.04 -6.96
CA VAL A 127 -15.17 15.70 -7.33
C VAL A 127 -16.10 15.19 -6.23
N ALA A 128 -17.36 14.95 -6.58
CA ALA A 128 -18.37 14.48 -5.64
C ALA A 128 -18.05 13.07 -5.11
N VAL A 129 -18.08 12.90 -3.79
CA VAL A 129 -17.86 11.61 -3.14
C VAL A 129 -19.09 10.71 -3.29
N THR A 130 -18.96 9.76 -4.21
CA THR A 130 -19.91 8.65 -4.38
C THR A 130 -19.33 7.35 -3.80
N PRO A 131 -20.15 6.32 -3.51
CA PRO A 131 -19.64 5.00 -3.12
C PRO A 131 -18.67 4.40 -4.14
N ALA A 132 -18.89 4.65 -5.44
CA ALA A 132 -17.97 4.25 -6.50
C ALA A 132 -16.63 4.97 -6.37
N LEU A 133 -16.63 6.28 -6.15
CA LEU A 133 -15.40 7.04 -5.95
C LEU A 133 -14.64 6.56 -4.72
N LEU A 134 -15.32 6.25 -3.62
CA LEU A 134 -14.69 5.69 -2.41
C LEU A 134 -13.99 4.36 -2.71
N ALA A 135 -14.65 3.45 -3.44
CA ALA A 135 -14.05 2.19 -3.85
C ALA A 135 -12.86 2.40 -4.80
N THR A 136 -12.96 3.34 -5.73
CA THR A 136 -11.86 3.68 -6.64
C THR A 136 -10.69 4.33 -5.89
N ALA A 137 -10.94 5.27 -4.98
CA ALA A 137 -9.92 5.93 -4.19
C ALA A 137 -9.17 4.93 -3.31
N PHE A 138 -9.90 4.07 -2.63
CA PHE A 138 -9.34 2.94 -1.89
C PHE A 138 -8.40 2.09 -2.74
N PHE A 139 -8.87 1.71 -3.94
CA PHE A 139 -8.10 0.85 -4.84
C PHE A 139 -6.87 1.57 -5.39
N ALA A 140 -7.02 2.83 -5.82
CA ALA A 140 -5.95 3.69 -6.32
C ALA A 140 -4.86 3.93 -5.26
N VAL A 141 -5.25 4.24 -4.02
CA VAL A 141 -4.31 4.41 -2.90
C VAL A 141 -3.61 3.09 -2.57
N SER A 142 -4.33 1.96 -2.58
CA SER A 142 -3.74 0.65 -2.28
C SER A 142 -2.71 0.23 -3.32
N VAL A 143 -3.03 0.37 -4.61
CA VAL A 143 -2.08 0.07 -5.70
C VAL A 143 -0.93 1.07 -5.72
N GLY A 144 -1.21 2.36 -5.46
CA GLY A 144 -0.17 3.37 -5.33
C GLY A 144 0.81 3.05 -4.20
N ASN A 145 0.32 2.65 -3.03
CA ASN A 145 1.15 2.23 -1.90
C ASN A 145 1.94 0.96 -2.23
N LEU A 146 1.36 0.00 -2.96
CA LEU A 146 2.10 -1.17 -3.45
C LEU A 146 3.22 -0.78 -4.41
N ALA A 147 2.99 0.20 -5.28
CA ALA A 147 4.00 0.70 -6.22
C ALA A 147 5.21 1.34 -5.50
N LYS A 148 5.02 1.86 -4.27
CA LYS A 148 6.11 2.39 -3.43
C LYS A 148 7.02 1.32 -2.84
N ILE A 149 6.59 0.06 -2.78
CA ILE A 149 7.41 -1.06 -2.27
C ILE A 149 8.53 -1.41 -3.27
N LEU A 150 8.33 -1.08 -4.56
CA LEU A 150 9.34 -1.32 -5.57
C LEU A 150 10.41 -0.21 -5.50
N PRO A 151 11.71 -0.54 -5.32
CA PRO A 151 12.80 0.43 -5.18
C PRO A 151 13.20 1.04 -6.54
N LEU A 152 12.21 1.51 -7.30
CA LEU A 152 12.35 1.99 -8.67
C LEU A 152 12.50 3.51 -8.73
N SER A 153 11.97 4.25 -7.75
CA SER A 153 12.19 5.69 -7.62
C SER A 153 12.27 6.14 -6.15
N PRO A 154 13.07 7.17 -5.84
CA PRO A 154 13.14 7.71 -4.48
C PRO A 154 11.75 8.14 -3.99
N GLY A 155 11.30 7.56 -2.87
CA GLY A 155 9.98 7.83 -2.29
C GLY A 155 8.79 7.41 -3.15
N GLY A 156 8.99 6.63 -4.23
CA GLY A 156 7.93 6.21 -5.15
C GLY A 156 7.33 7.35 -5.99
N ILE A 157 8.05 8.48 -6.12
CA ILE A 157 7.64 9.62 -6.95
C ILE A 157 7.52 9.15 -8.41
N GLY A 158 6.41 9.51 -9.06
CA GLY A 158 6.04 9.12 -10.42
C GLY A 158 5.27 7.80 -10.50
N LEU A 159 5.62 6.80 -9.68
CA LEU A 159 4.95 5.50 -9.65
C LEU A 159 3.60 5.58 -8.95
N TYR A 160 3.55 6.25 -7.80
CA TYR A 160 2.31 6.50 -7.09
C TYR A 160 1.33 7.28 -7.97
N GLU A 161 1.79 8.40 -8.54
CA GLU A 161 0.99 9.30 -9.35
C GLU A 161 0.51 8.62 -10.63
N GLY A 162 1.38 7.85 -11.29
CA GLY A 162 1.01 7.09 -12.49
C GLY A 162 -0.06 6.04 -12.20
N ALA A 163 0.16 5.19 -11.18
CA ALA A 163 -0.78 4.14 -10.82
C ALA A 163 -2.14 4.71 -10.38
N PHE A 164 -2.12 5.73 -9.52
CA PHE A 164 -3.33 6.40 -9.06
C PHE A 164 -4.09 7.03 -10.23
N THR A 165 -3.39 7.77 -11.10
CA THR A 165 -4.01 8.43 -12.26
C THR A 165 -4.66 7.42 -13.20
N LEU A 166 -3.96 6.34 -13.54
CA LEU A 166 -4.48 5.31 -14.45
C LEU A 166 -5.74 4.65 -13.89
N ILE A 167 -5.75 4.35 -12.60
CA ILE A 167 -6.92 3.73 -11.95
C ILE A 167 -8.10 4.70 -11.89
N VAL A 168 -7.85 5.95 -11.48
CA VAL A 168 -8.92 6.94 -11.35
C VAL A 168 -9.49 7.33 -12.70
N PHE A 169 -8.64 7.59 -13.69
CA PHE A 169 -9.07 7.88 -15.06
C PHE A 169 -9.77 6.67 -15.71
N GLY A 170 -9.31 5.45 -15.43
CA GLY A 170 -9.87 4.23 -16.02
C GLY A 170 -11.20 3.79 -15.39
N LEU A 171 -11.45 4.14 -14.12
CA LEU A 171 -12.63 3.68 -13.36
C LEU A 171 -13.62 4.80 -13.03
N THR A 172 -13.35 6.04 -13.41
CA THR A 172 -14.22 7.19 -13.16
C THR A 172 -14.30 8.10 -14.37
N THR A 173 -15.14 9.13 -14.28
CA THR A 173 -15.24 10.20 -15.28
C THR A 173 -14.24 11.34 -15.05
N VAL A 174 -13.35 11.22 -14.05
CA VAL A 174 -12.33 12.23 -13.75
C VAL A 174 -11.29 12.22 -14.87
N ALA A 175 -11.10 13.36 -15.52
CA ALA A 175 -10.12 13.51 -16.59
C ALA A 175 -8.69 13.24 -16.07
N ALA A 176 -7.85 12.60 -16.90
CA ALA A 176 -6.49 12.20 -16.51
C ALA A 176 -5.64 13.35 -15.94
N PRO A 177 -5.65 14.60 -16.48
CA PRO A 177 -4.90 15.71 -15.87
C PRO A 177 -5.38 16.07 -14.45
N VAL A 178 -6.69 15.93 -14.19
CA VAL A 178 -7.28 16.18 -12.86
C VAL A 178 -6.91 15.05 -11.90
N ALA A 179 -7.01 13.80 -12.34
CA ALA A 179 -6.60 12.64 -11.55
C ALA A 179 -5.11 12.69 -11.18
N PHE A 180 -4.26 13.15 -12.10
CA PHE A 180 -2.83 13.36 -11.85
C PHE A 180 -2.58 14.49 -10.85
N ALA A 181 -3.29 15.62 -10.97
CA ALA A 181 -3.19 16.70 -10.00
C ALA A 181 -3.63 16.26 -8.59
N ILE A 182 -4.72 15.49 -8.50
CA ILE A 182 -5.19 14.89 -7.24
C ILE A 182 -4.12 13.96 -6.66
N ALA A 183 -3.52 13.10 -7.48
CA ALA A 183 -2.49 12.17 -7.03
C ALA A 183 -1.26 12.90 -6.48
N ILE A 184 -0.82 13.98 -7.14
CA ILE A 184 0.27 14.83 -6.65
C ILE A 184 -0.09 15.43 -5.29
N VAL A 185 -1.25 16.06 -5.18
CA VAL A 185 -1.64 16.73 -3.93
C VAL A 185 -1.76 15.73 -2.79
N ASP A 186 -2.40 14.58 -3.03
CA ASP A 186 -2.51 13.51 -2.04
C ASP A 186 -1.12 13.01 -1.59
N HIS A 187 -0.21 12.78 -2.53
CA HIS A 187 1.14 12.32 -2.22
C HIS A 187 1.94 13.38 -1.45
N VAL A 188 1.85 14.64 -1.86
CA VAL A 188 2.51 15.77 -1.18
C VAL A 188 1.99 15.93 0.25
N VAL A 189 0.68 15.87 0.47
CA VAL A 189 0.08 15.99 1.81
C VAL A 189 0.61 14.89 2.73
N LYS A 190 0.60 13.64 2.26
CA LYS A 190 1.12 12.48 3.03
C LYS A 190 2.59 12.65 3.37
N ASN A 191 3.41 13.04 2.40
CA ASN A 191 4.84 13.22 2.62
C ASN A 191 5.14 14.42 3.52
N ALA A 192 4.37 15.51 3.42
CA ALA A 192 4.52 16.67 4.28
C ALA A 192 4.23 16.32 5.74
N VAL A 193 3.19 15.52 6.02
CA VAL A 193 2.89 15.03 7.38
C VAL A 193 4.04 14.21 7.94
N THR A 194 4.61 13.30 7.15
CA THR A 194 5.77 12.48 7.56
C THR A 194 7.00 13.35 7.84
N ILE A 195 7.32 14.30 6.95
CA ILE A 195 8.46 15.20 7.12
C ILE A 195 8.28 16.06 8.38
N LEU A 196 7.11 16.67 8.55
CA LEU A 196 6.81 17.50 9.72
C LEU A 196 6.85 16.69 11.01
N GLY A 197 6.26 15.49 11.01
CA GLY A 197 6.31 14.58 12.16
C GLY A 197 7.74 14.20 12.53
N GLY A 198 8.58 13.90 11.52
CA GLY A 198 10.00 13.62 11.70
C GLY A 198 10.77 14.81 12.28
N VAL A 199 10.58 16.01 11.71
CA VAL A 199 11.22 17.25 12.19
C VAL A 199 10.81 17.57 13.63
N VAL A 200 9.52 17.48 13.95
CA VAL A 200 9.01 17.70 15.31
C VAL A 200 9.58 16.67 16.28
N SER A 201 9.65 15.40 15.88
CA SER A 201 10.19 14.33 16.72
C SER A 201 11.70 14.52 16.97
N MET A 202 12.48 14.90 15.95
CA MET A 202 13.90 15.22 16.09
C MET A 202 14.13 16.42 17.01
N ALA A 203 13.35 17.48 16.85
CA ALA A 203 13.42 18.66 17.71
C ALA A 203 13.06 18.32 19.16
N TRP A 204 12.05 17.49 19.38
CA TRP A 204 11.59 17.11 20.71
C TRP A 204 12.55 16.15 21.42
N LEU A 205 13.09 15.17 20.69
CA LEU A 205 14.05 14.19 21.21
C LEU A 205 15.49 14.72 21.21
N ASN A 206 15.71 15.94 20.70
CA ASN A 206 17.01 16.61 20.61
C ASN A 206 18.08 15.78 19.87
N VAL A 207 17.65 15.01 18.87
CA VAL A 207 18.49 14.14 18.03
C VAL A 207 18.94 14.95 16.81
N SER A 208 20.25 15.07 16.59
CA SER A 208 20.79 15.74 15.41
C SER A 208 20.80 14.82 14.19
N LEU A 209 20.56 15.38 13.00
CA LEU A 209 20.65 14.63 11.74
C LEU A 209 22.02 14.00 11.52
N THR A 210 23.08 14.65 12.00
CA THR A 210 24.46 14.15 11.90
C THR A 210 24.66 12.90 12.74
N GLU A 211 24.11 12.89 13.95
CA GLU A 211 24.21 11.77 14.88
C GLU A 211 23.36 10.58 14.42
N ALA A 212 22.15 10.83 13.92
CA ALA A 212 21.32 9.79 13.31
C ALA A 212 21.96 9.17 12.05
N VAL A 213 22.66 9.98 11.24
CA VAL A 213 23.39 9.53 10.04
C VAL A 213 24.68 8.78 10.39
N GLU A 214 25.36 9.19 11.45
CA GLU A 214 26.55 8.47 11.96
C GLU A 214 26.16 7.12 12.57
N GLU A 215 25.05 7.06 13.30
CA GLU A 215 24.53 5.82 13.88
C GLU A 215 24.02 4.85 12.80
N SER A 216 23.31 5.35 11.76
CA SER A 216 22.89 4.50 10.64
C SER A 216 24.10 3.93 9.86
N ARG A 217 25.15 4.73 9.68
CA ARG A 217 26.43 4.29 9.07
C ARG A 217 27.29 3.40 9.96
N GLY A 218 27.04 3.41 11.27
CA GLY A 218 27.66 2.51 12.24
C GLY A 218 26.98 1.14 12.23
N ALA A 219 25.65 1.12 12.14
CA ALA A 219 24.85 -0.10 12.02
C ALA A 219 25.16 -0.86 10.72
N GLU A 220 25.17 -0.20 9.56
CA GLU A 220 25.52 -0.82 8.26
C GLU A 220 26.93 -1.42 8.20
N ARG A 221 27.88 -0.87 8.97
CA ARG A 221 29.28 -1.31 8.98
C ARG A 221 29.52 -2.51 9.91
N SER A 222 28.60 -2.72 10.86
CA SER A 222 28.64 -3.83 11.81
C SER A 222 28.03 -5.12 11.21
N GLU A 223 27.32 -5.00 10.09
CA GLU A 223 26.74 -6.13 9.32
C GLU A 223 27.68 -6.69 8.24
N VAL A 224 28.82 -6.04 7.95
CA VAL A 224 29.83 -6.58 7.02
C VAL A 224 30.80 -7.47 7.79
N PRO A 225 30.83 -8.80 7.57
CA PRO A 225 31.79 -9.68 8.24
C PRO A 225 33.20 -9.30 7.80
N GLU A 226 34.13 -9.15 8.74
CA GLU A 226 35.55 -8.98 8.39
C GLU A 226 36.03 -10.20 7.57
N PRO A 227 36.77 -9.97 6.46
CA PRO A 227 37.34 -11.07 5.71
C PRO A 227 38.38 -11.78 6.58
N SER A 228 38.16 -13.05 6.86
CA SER A 228 39.11 -13.91 7.57
C SER A 228 40.42 -14.00 6.76
N GLU A 229 41.51 -13.48 7.32
CA GLU A 229 42.89 -13.68 6.85
C GLU A 229 43.37 -15.13 7.06
#